data_AF-A0A7X3P687-F1
#
_entry.id   AF-A0A7X3P687-F1
#
_cell.length_a   1.000
_cell.length_b   1.000
_cell.length_c   1.000
_cell.angle_alpha   90.00
_cell.angle_beta   90.00
_cell.angle_gamma   90.00
#
_symmetry.space_group_name_H-M   'P 1'
#
loop_
_entity.id
_entity.type
_entity.pdbx_description
1 polymer ?
#
loop_
_entity_poly.entity_id
_entity_poly.type
_entity_poly.pdbx_seq_one_letter_code
_entity_poly.pdbx_strand_id
1 'polypeptide(L)'
;MKQLFRDQLSPLELRSRLFATANKSGIYADRSRYGQGLMDLGAATNPWGVATFMDTRSSAPGSGGARVDSSFLSLGAPFGDGLTQSLGQQEVAAFDSLGAPFWFEAASFTVPSGGASLATRLNDFLHPAQLRSIPETWQFNLQEKATATEIGHLALTNGASRLTMAGPQGVSATAFHKPQALEGLSFAWSPAPLPGIAFGAGYLNEQDSLLGSSASGALGQLSGQTLFFTTELDTALPAGWQLAAQGELGMVGPSVASSQFINDFSSLSTSAFRLAASRPFANGSTLRFSLSSPLRVDSGAADLSLPTGRTQDGSVTGRDFSASLVPTGRQLDLTAMVEFPALGGDISLGATRSEQPRHQRDALAEWAFFTGYRAGW
;
A
#
# COMPACT_ATOMS: atom_id res chain seq x y z
N MET A 1 -17.97 -8.91 35.71
CA MET A 1 -16.62 -9.40 35.35
C MET A 1 -16.61 -10.74 34.63
N LYS A 2 -17.19 -11.84 35.18
CA LYS A 2 -17.27 -13.14 34.46
C LYS A 2 -17.84 -13.01 33.04
N GLN A 3 -19.04 -12.42 32.93
CA GLN A 3 -19.69 -12.12 31.65
C GLN A 3 -18.89 -11.14 30.78
N LEU A 4 -18.21 -10.14 31.39
CA LEU A 4 -17.40 -9.16 30.66
C LEU A 4 -16.27 -9.85 29.90
N PHE A 5 -15.59 -10.81 30.54
CA PHE A 5 -14.54 -11.60 29.92
C PHE A 5 -15.07 -12.89 29.26
N ARG A 6 -16.37 -12.94 28.92
CA ARG A 6 -17.04 -14.05 28.21
C ARG A 6 -16.74 -15.43 28.83
N ASP A 7 -16.66 -15.49 30.16
CA ASP A 7 -16.36 -16.68 30.96
C ASP A 7 -14.99 -17.34 30.69
N GLN A 8 -14.05 -16.61 30.07
CA GLN A 8 -12.71 -17.09 29.73
C GLN A 8 -11.71 -17.02 30.90
N LEU A 9 -12.04 -16.27 31.96
CA LEU A 9 -11.23 -16.20 33.18
C LEU A 9 -11.78 -17.12 34.27
N SER A 10 -10.91 -17.96 34.82
CA SER A 10 -11.24 -18.77 36.00
C SER A 10 -11.53 -17.88 37.22
N PRO A 11 -12.27 -18.39 38.23
CA PRO A 11 -12.49 -17.66 39.48
C PRO A 11 -11.20 -17.22 40.17
N LEU A 12 -10.12 -18.01 40.03
CA LEU A 12 -8.81 -17.70 40.58
C LEU A 12 -8.18 -16.49 39.87
N GLU A 13 -8.22 -16.46 38.54
CA GLU A 13 -7.68 -15.35 37.74
C GLU A 13 -8.48 -14.05 37.97
N LEU A 14 -9.81 -14.15 38.07
CA LEU A 14 -10.65 -13.00 38.40
C LEU A 14 -10.31 -12.41 39.78
N ARG A 15 -10.05 -13.28 40.77
CA ARG A 15 -9.60 -12.85 42.09
C ARG A 15 -8.22 -12.21 42.02
N SER A 16 -7.27 -12.83 41.32
CA SER A 16 -5.92 -12.30 41.13
C SER A 16 -5.95 -10.93 40.46
N ARG A 17 -6.83 -10.75 39.46
CA ARG A 17 -7.05 -9.48 38.79
C ARG A 17 -7.55 -8.39 39.73
N LEU A 18 -8.55 -8.69 40.57
CA LEU A 18 -9.05 -7.74 41.59
C LEU A 18 -7.94 -7.30 42.55
N PHE A 19 -7.05 -8.22 42.94
CA PHE A 19 -5.94 -7.89 43.84
C PHE A 19 -4.80 -7.12 43.14
N ALA A 20 -4.56 -7.38 41.86
CA ALA A 20 -3.54 -6.69 41.06
C ALA A 20 -3.93 -5.25 40.71
N THR A 21 -5.23 -5.01 40.52
CA THR A 21 -5.78 -3.71 40.08
C THR A 21 -6.32 -2.85 41.21
N ALA A 22 -6.40 -3.38 42.43
CA ALA A 22 -6.82 -2.62 43.61
C ALA A 22 -5.91 -1.40 43.88
N ASN A 23 -6.52 -0.28 44.27
CA ASN A 23 -5.82 0.93 44.68
C ASN A 23 -5.16 0.70 46.05
N LYS A 24 -3.82 0.71 46.05
CA LYS A 24 -2.97 0.51 47.23
C LYS A 24 -2.25 1.80 47.65
N SER A 25 -2.80 2.95 47.27
CA SER A 25 -2.24 4.26 47.58
C SER A 25 -2.94 4.92 48.78
N GLY A 26 -2.28 5.88 49.42
CA GLY A 26 -2.83 6.62 50.56
C GLY A 26 -3.21 5.72 51.73
N ILE A 27 -4.39 5.92 52.30
CA ILE A 27 -4.87 5.12 53.43
C ILE A 27 -4.97 3.62 53.12
N TYR A 28 -5.19 3.27 51.84
CA TYR A 28 -5.37 1.88 51.40
C TYR A 28 -4.04 1.11 51.25
N ALA A 29 -2.90 1.78 51.46
CA ALA A 29 -1.59 1.14 51.49
C ALA A 29 -1.37 0.26 52.74
N ASP A 30 -2.11 0.53 53.84
CA ASP A 30 -2.02 -0.27 55.06
C ASP A 30 -2.67 -1.64 54.87
N ARG A 31 -1.82 -2.64 54.58
CA ARG A 31 -2.21 -4.03 54.38
C ARG A 31 -2.83 -4.68 55.61
N SER A 32 -2.50 -4.24 56.82
CA SER A 32 -3.06 -4.81 58.05
C SER A 32 -4.54 -4.44 58.22
N ARG A 33 -4.93 -3.26 57.71
CA ARG A 33 -6.29 -2.73 57.80
C ARG A 33 -7.12 -2.95 56.54
N TYR A 34 -6.51 -2.82 55.36
CA TYR A 34 -7.21 -2.84 54.07
C TYR A 34 -6.81 -4.04 53.18
N GLY A 35 -5.97 -4.96 53.67
CA GLY A 35 -5.60 -6.15 52.93
C GLY A 35 -4.90 -5.84 51.61
N GLN A 36 -5.58 -6.09 50.49
CA GLN A 36 -5.04 -5.85 49.14
C GLN A 36 -5.33 -4.44 48.60
N GLY A 37 -5.81 -3.52 49.44
CA GLY A 37 -6.19 -2.17 49.04
C GLY A 37 -7.67 -2.04 48.66
N LEU A 38 -8.08 -0.84 48.23
CA LEU A 38 -9.45 -0.58 47.79
C LEU A 38 -9.71 -1.24 46.45
N MET A 39 -10.75 -2.06 46.36
CA MET A 39 -11.18 -2.67 45.10
C MET A 39 -11.50 -1.59 44.06
N ASP A 40 -10.83 -1.63 42.92
CA ASP A 40 -11.06 -0.73 41.78
C ASP A 40 -11.60 -1.55 40.61
N LEU A 41 -12.93 -1.55 40.45
CA LEU A 41 -13.57 -2.27 39.37
C LEU A 41 -13.29 -1.64 38.00
N GLY A 42 -13.06 -0.33 37.93
CA GLY A 42 -12.71 0.35 36.69
C GLY A 42 -11.35 -0.10 36.17
N ALA A 43 -10.36 -0.16 37.05
CA ALA A 43 -9.05 -0.73 36.73
C ALA A 43 -9.15 -2.24 36.42
N ALA A 44 -9.97 -2.99 37.16
CA ALA A 44 -10.17 -4.42 36.94
C ALA A 44 -10.92 -4.77 35.65
N THR A 45 -11.63 -3.83 35.01
CA THR A 45 -12.36 -4.09 33.76
C THR A 45 -11.69 -3.52 32.51
N ASN A 46 -10.56 -2.82 32.65
CA ASN A 46 -9.78 -2.27 31.55
C ASN A 46 -8.45 -3.03 31.37
N PRO A 47 -7.78 -2.94 30.20
CA PRO A 47 -6.48 -3.57 29.99
C PRO A 47 -5.46 -3.14 31.06
N TRP A 48 -4.77 -4.11 31.67
CA TRP A 48 -3.73 -3.86 32.66
C TRP A 48 -2.35 -4.23 32.12
N GLY A 49 -1.43 -3.27 32.16
CA GLY A 49 -0.11 -3.42 31.56
C GLY A 49 -0.14 -3.28 30.04
N VAL A 50 0.78 -3.97 29.36
CA VAL A 50 0.88 -3.93 27.89
C VAL A 50 0.03 -5.03 27.30
N ALA A 51 -0.89 -4.67 26.42
CA ALA A 51 -1.67 -5.64 25.66
C ALA A 51 -0.86 -6.18 24.47
N THR A 52 -0.92 -7.49 24.28
CA THR A 52 -0.25 -8.19 23.18
C THR A 52 -1.21 -9.13 22.46
N PHE A 53 -1.09 -9.18 21.14
CA PHE A 53 -1.64 -10.25 20.34
C PHE A 53 -0.80 -11.52 20.53
N MET A 54 -1.47 -12.65 20.65
CA MET A 54 -0.84 -13.95 20.80
C MET A 54 -1.04 -14.75 19.52
N ASP A 55 -0.03 -15.51 19.12
CA ASP A 55 -0.13 -16.42 17.99
C ASP A 55 -1.04 -17.61 18.36
N THR A 56 -2.02 -17.90 17.51
CA THR A 56 -2.98 -18.99 17.65
C THR A 56 -2.34 -20.35 17.35
N ARG A 57 -1.18 -20.36 16.69
CA ARG A 57 -0.44 -21.55 16.24
C ARG A 57 0.62 -22.00 17.25
N SER A 58 0.97 -21.17 18.22
CA SER A 58 1.95 -21.53 19.25
C SER A 58 1.27 -22.02 20.53
N SER A 59 1.40 -23.31 20.82
CA SER A 59 0.91 -23.91 22.07
C SER A 59 1.78 -23.59 23.29
N ALA A 60 2.86 -22.81 23.12
CA ALA A 60 3.83 -22.53 24.18
C ALA A 60 3.46 -21.27 24.98
N PRO A 61 3.20 -21.37 26.30
CA PRO A 61 3.03 -20.22 27.17
C PRO A 61 4.28 -19.35 27.12
N GLY A 62 4.14 -18.07 26.75
CA GLY A 62 5.26 -17.12 26.66
C GLY A 62 5.98 -17.07 25.30
N SER A 63 5.48 -17.73 24.26
CA SER A 63 5.88 -17.45 22.88
C SER A 63 5.48 -16.01 22.51
N GLY A 64 6.46 -15.20 22.10
CA GLY A 64 6.37 -13.73 22.11
C GLY A 64 5.13 -13.18 21.40
N GLY A 65 4.27 -12.52 22.17
CA GLY A 65 3.14 -11.76 21.65
C GLY A 65 3.61 -10.47 20.97
N ALA A 66 2.91 -10.01 19.93
CA ALA A 66 3.16 -8.70 19.36
C ALA A 66 2.38 -7.64 20.13
N ARG A 67 3.02 -6.52 20.48
CA ARG A 67 2.31 -5.44 21.17
C ARG A 67 1.23 -4.85 20.27
N VAL A 68 0.06 -4.58 20.85
CA VAL A 68 -1.06 -3.97 20.13
C VAL A 68 -0.68 -2.59 19.59
N ASP A 69 0.08 -1.81 20.37
CA ASP A 69 0.50 -0.45 20.03
C ASP A 69 1.55 -0.34 18.91
N SER A 70 2.22 -1.45 18.57
CA SER A 70 3.16 -1.53 17.45
C SER A 70 2.62 -2.35 16.28
N SER A 71 1.36 -2.78 16.32
CA SER A 71 0.75 -3.61 15.29
C SER A 71 -0.05 -2.74 14.32
N PHE A 72 0.32 -2.77 13.04
CA PHE A 72 -0.40 -2.05 11.99
C PHE A 72 -0.16 -2.71 10.63
N LEU A 73 -1.04 -2.42 9.68
CA LEU A 73 -0.89 -2.74 8.26
C LEU A 73 -1.32 -1.53 7.45
N SER A 74 -0.35 -0.88 6.83
CA SER A 74 -0.56 0.16 5.84
C SER A 74 -0.64 -0.49 4.46
N LEU A 75 -1.83 -0.57 3.89
CA LEU A 75 -2.04 -1.20 2.58
C LEU A 75 -1.73 -0.21 1.48
N GLY A 76 -0.78 -0.52 0.59
CA GLY A 76 -0.45 0.26 -0.61
C GLY A 76 -1.65 0.44 -1.54
N ALA A 77 -1.64 1.52 -2.33
CA ALA A 77 -2.77 1.92 -3.18
C ALA A 77 -3.34 0.77 -4.04
N PRO A 78 -2.51 -0.14 -4.63
CA PRO A 78 -3.02 -1.24 -5.45
C PRO A 78 -4.02 -2.19 -4.77
N PHE A 79 -3.98 -2.31 -3.44
CA PHE A 79 -4.89 -3.16 -2.65
C PHE A 79 -6.23 -2.50 -2.33
N GLY A 80 -6.32 -1.17 -2.42
CA GLY A 80 -7.50 -0.38 -2.03
C GLY A 80 -8.09 -0.76 -0.68
N ASP A 81 -9.37 -1.15 -0.65
CA ASP A 81 -10.14 -1.41 0.58
C ASP A 81 -10.56 -2.88 0.79
N GLY A 82 -10.21 -3.81 -0.12
CA GLY A 82 -10.72 -5.18 -0.09
C GLY A 82 -10.40 -5.95 1.20
N LEU A 83 -9.16 -5.85 1.67
CA LEU A 83 -8.72 -6.49 2.91
C LEU A 83 -9.32 -5.81 4.14
N THR A 84 -9.36 -4.48 4.17
CA THR A 84 -9.98 -3.71 5.27
C THR A 84 -11.46 -4.07 5.43
N GLN A 85 -12.21 -4.19 4.33
CA GLN A 85 -13.61 -4.63 4.35
C GLN A 85 -13.76 -6.07 4.88
N SER A 86 -12.86 -6.96 4.48
CA SER A 86 -12.86 -8.36 4.96
C SER A 86 -12.55 -8.45 6.46
N LEU A 87 -11.61 -7.62 6.94
CA LEU A 87 -11.24 -7.54 8.36
C LEU A 87 -12.29 -6.82 9.21
N GLY A 88 -13.08 -5.92 8.65
CA GLY A 88 -14.15 -5.21 9.37
C GLY A 88 -15.29 -6.12 9.85
N GLN A 89 -15.35 -7.34 9.31
CA GLN A 89 -16.28 -8.38 9.75
C GLN A 89 -15.70 -9.30 10.83
N GLN A 90 -14.45 -9.06 11.27
CA GLN A 90 -13.74 -9.90 12.21
C GLN A 90 -13.42 -9.14 13.51
N GLU A 91 -13.53 -9.86 14.61
CA GLU A 91 -13.09 -9.43 15.93
C GLU A 91 -11.76 -10.12 16.26
N VAL A 92 -10.84 -9.38 16.86
CA VAL A 92 -9.54 -9.88 17.31
C VAL A 92 -9.35 -9.62 18.79
N ALA A 93 -8.79 -10.58 19.52
CA ALA A 93 -8.51 -10.52 20.93
C ALA A 93 -7.02 -10.24 21.19
N ALA A 94 -6.72 -9.20 21.96
CA ALA A 94 -5.43 -9.02 22.60
C ALA A 94 -5.52 -9.39 24.08
N PHE A 95 -4.38 -9.75 24.66
CA PHE A 95 -4.28 -10.18 26.05
C PHE A 95 -3.42 -9.19 26.82
N ASP A 96 -3.94 -8.74 27.95
CA ASP A 96 -3.18 -7.87 28.84
C ASP A 96 -2.12 -8.64 29.64
N SER A 97 -1.35 -7.95 30.47
CA SER A 97 -0.27 -8.58 31.25
C SER A 97 -0.75 -9.53 32.34
N LEU A 98 -2.06 -9.58 32.63
CA LEU A 98 -2.69 -10.59 33.49
C LEU A 98 -3.33 -11.72 32.67
N GLY A 99 -3.17 -11.71 31.34
CA GLY A 99 -3.74 -12.69 30.43
C GLY A 99 -5.24 -12.52 30.21
N ALA A 100 -5.84 -11.36 30.51
CA ALA A 100 -7.25 -11.13 30.23
C ALA A 100 -7.47 -10.70 28.78
N PRO A 101 -8.45 -11.28 28.07
CA PRO A 101 -8.76 -10.94 26.69
C PRO A 101 -9.52 -9.60 26.60
N PHE A 102 -9.17 -8.81 25.60
CA PHE A 102 -9.85 -7.59 25.17
C PHE A 102 -10.01 -7.62 23.66
N TRP A 103 -11.20 -7.24 23.19
CA TRP A 103 -11.59 -7.41 21.79
C TRP A 103 -11.59 -6.09 21.04
N PHE A 104 -11.15 -6.15 19.79
CA PHE A 104 -11.05 -5.05 18.86
C PHE A 104 -11.62 -5.49 17.50
N GLU A 105 -12.10 -4.54 16.71
CA GLU A 105 -12.37 -4.81 15.29
C GLU A 105 -11.03 -4.95 14.55
N ALA A 106 -10.84 -6.03 13.80
CA ALA A 106 -9.57 -6.31 13.15
C ALA A 106 -9.17 -5.22 12.13
N ALA A 107 -10.16 -4.57 11.50
CA ALA A 107 -9.92 -3.44 10.59
C ALA A 107 -9.29 -2.22 11.27
N SER A 108 -9.37 -2.08 12.60
CA SER A 108 -8.77 -0.97 13.36
C SER A 108 -7.24 -0.91 13.24
N PHE A 109 -6.61 -2.02 12.82
CA PHE A 109 -5.16 -2.12 12.62
C PHE A 109 -4.77 -1.92 11.15
N THR A 110 -5.73 -1.66 10.27
CA THR A 110 -5.45 -1.27 8.89
C THR A 110 -5.41 0.25 8.77
N VAL A 111 -4.38 0.75 8.09
CA VAL A 111 -4.24 2.16 7.73
C VAL A 111 -4.33 2.24 6.22
N PRO A 112 -5.25 3.03 5.65
CA PRO A 112 -5.26 3.25 4.21
C PRO A 112 -3.95 3.93 3.79
N SER A 113 -3.26 3.42 2.77
CA SER A 113 -2.20 4.23 2.16
C SER A 113 -2.80 5.44 1.46
N GLY A 114 -1.99 6.51 1.40
CA GLY A 114 -2.28 7.61 0.49
C GLY A 114 -2.22 7.13 -0.95
N GLY A 115 -3.15 7.59 -1.79
CA GLY A 115 -3.04 7.45 -3.24
C GLY A 115 -1.89 8.29 -3.80
N ALA A 116 -1.82 8.44 -5.13
CA ALA A 116 -0.84 9.32 -5.77
C ALA A 116 -0.88 10.73 -5.15
N SER A 117 0.24 11.13 -4.54
CA SER A 117 0.35 12.40 -3.83
C SER A 117 0.11 13.59 -4.77
N LEU A 118 -0.29 14.75 -4.23
CA LEU A 118 -0.38 15.98 -5.02
C LEU A 118 0.97 16.31 -5.69
N ALA A 119 2.09 15.99 -5.03
CA ALA A 119 3.43 16.16 -5.58
C ALA A 119 3.69 15.25 -6.79
N THR A 120 3.24 13.98 -6.74
CA THR A 120 3.32 13.05 -7.88
C THR A 120 2.51 13.58 -9.06
N ARG A 121 1.26 14.01 -8.81
CA ARG A 121 0.38 14.57 -9.85
C ARG A 121 0.93 15.88 -10.43
N LEU A 122 1.53 16.73 -9.59
CA LEU A 122 2.22 17.94 -10.04
C LEU A 122 3.44 17.58 -10.90
N ASN A 123 4.20 16.57 -10.52
CA ASN A 123 5.35 16.13 -11.31
C ASN A 123 4.93 15.59 -12.69
N ASP A 124 3.85 14.80 -12.74
CA ASP A 124 3.25 14.35 -14.00
C ASP A 124 2.74 15.52 -14.85
N PHE A 125 2.18 16.56 -14.21
CA PHE A 125 1.77 17.80 -14.89
C PHE A 125 2.94 18.58 -15.49
N LEU A 126 4.07 18.64 -14.78
CA LEU A 126 5.28 19.33 -15.25
C LEU A 126 6.05 18.52 -16.31
N HIS A 127 5.94 17.18 -16.26
CA HIS A 127 6.67 16.26 -17.12
C HIS A 127 5.71 15.27 -17.79
N PRO A 128 4.81 15.74 -18.66
CA PRO A 128 3.88 14.86 -19.36
C PRO A 128 4.67 13.84 -20.20
N ALA A 129 4.14 12.61 -20.29
CA ALA A 129 4.78 11.51 -21.00
C ALA A 129 5.27 11.96 -22.38
N GLN A 130 6.57 11.75 -22.63
CA GLN A 130 7.22 12.05 -23.90
C GLN A 130 7.35 10.78 -24.74
N LEU A 131 7.25 10.93 -26.06
CA LEU A 131 7.50 9.87 -27.02
C LEU A 131 8.93 9.35 -26.84
N ARG A 132 9.12 8.03 -26.69
CA ARG A 132 10.46 7.45 -26.66
C ARG A 132 11.07 7.54 -28.06
N SER A 133 12.22 8.22 -28.17
CA SER A 133 13.04 8.19 -29.38
C SER A 133 14.03 7.03 -29.32
N ILE A 134 14.16 6.26 -30.40
CA ILE A 134 15.18 5.21 -30.51
C ILE A 134 16.56 5.90 -30.71
N PRO A 135 17.52 5.73 -29.80
CA PRO A 135 18.84 6.33 -29.95
C PRO A 135 19.62 5.75 -31.13
N GLU A 136 20.38 6.57 -31.85
CA GLU A 136 21.33 6.10 -32.87
C GLU A 136 22.60 5.49 -32.26
N THR A 137 22.91 5.85 -31.02
CA THR A 137 24.08 5.40 -30.26
C THR A 137 23.68 4.99 -28.85
N TRP A 138 24.55 4.25 -28.15
CA TRP A 138 24.30 3.91 -26.75
C TRP A 138 24.27 5.15 -25.88
N GLN A 139 23.22 5.26 -25.06
CA GLN A 139 23.02 6.32 -24.07
C GLN A 139 22.92 5.70 -22.67
N PHE A 140 23.57 6.35 -21.72
CA PHE A 140 23.58 5.95 -20.32
C PHE A 140 23.05 7.11 -19.49
N ASN A 141 22.02 6.86 -18.69
CA ASN A 141 21.41 7.85 -17.82
C ASN A 141 21.36 7.32 -16.39
N LEU A 142 22.01 8.02 -15.47
CA LEU A 142 21.94 7.75 -14.03
C LEU A 142 21.15 8.87 -13.36
N GLN A 143 20.09 8.49 -12.66
CA GLN A 143 19.28 9.40 -11.86
C GLN A 143 19.25 8.89 -10.43
N GLU A 144 19.72 9.69 -9.48
CA GLU A 144 19.60 9.39 -8.06
C GLU A 144 18.25 9.86 -7.54
N LYS A 145 17.59 9.05 -6.70
CA LYS A 145 16.28 9.37 -6.12
C LYS A 145 15.26 9.82 -7.16
N ALA A 146 15.16 9.08 -8.26
CA ALA A 146 14.25 9.40 -9.36
C ALA A 146 12.80 9.45 -8.85
N THR A 147 12.05 10.45 -9.29
CA THR A 147 10.61 10.51 -9.04
C THR A 147 9.90 9.62 -10.05
N ALA A 148 9.04 8.72 -9.59
CA ALA A 148 8.32 7.83 -10.50
C ALA A 148 7.20 8.61 -11.23
N THR A 149 7.22 8.60 -12.56
CA THR A 149 6.17 9.12 -13.46
C THR A 149 5.48 8.00 -14.26
N GLU A 150 5.93 6.77 -14.07
CA GLU A 150 5.37 5.58 -14.69
C GLU A 150 4.07 5.16 -14.02
N ILE A 151 3.21 4.48 -14.78
CA ILE A 151 2.15 3.63 -14.23
C ILE A 151 2.70 2.21 -14.01
N GLY A 152 1.92 1.38 -13.32
CA GLY A 152 2.31 -0.01 -13.08
C GLY A 152 3.29 -0.18 -11.93
N HIS A 153 4.08 -1.25 -11.93
CA HIS A 153 5.01 -1.57 -10.84
C HIS A 153 6.20 -0.62 -10.77
N LEU A 154 6.57 0.02 -11.89
CA LEU A 154 7.63 1.02 -11.85
C LEU A 154 7.25 2.26 -11.03
N ALA A 155 5.95 2.51 -10.80
CA ALA A 155 5.48 3.54 -9.86
C ALA A 155 5.97 3.30 -8.41
N LEU A 156 6.27 2.05 -8.03
CA LEU A 156 6.79 1.66 -6.73
C LEU A 156 8.27 2.04 -6.54
N THR A 157 8.97 2.37 -7.63
CA THR A 157 10.40 2.72 -7.61
C THR A 157 10.66 4.17 -7.20
N ASN A 158 9.65 4.90 -6.72
CA ASN A 158 9.79 6.30 -6.32
C ASN A 158 10.90 6.48 -5.25
N GLY A 159 11.84 7.37 -5.56
CA GLY A 159 13.02 7.63 -4.73
C GLY A 159 14.14 6.61 -4.86
N ALA A 160 14.04 5.62 -5.75
CA ALA A 160 15.13 4.71 -6.09
C ALA A 160 16.15 5.40 -7.01
N SER A 161 17.40 4.95 -6.98
CA SER A 161 18.38 5.25 -8.01
C SER A 161 18.08 4.43 -9.26
N ARG A 162 18.17 5.06 -10.42
CA ARG A 162 17.84 4.48 -11.73
C ARG A 162 19.03 4.61 -12.67
N LEU A 163 19.50 3.48 -13.18
CA LEU A 163 20.49 3.43 -14.26
C LEU A 163 19.83 2.88 -15.51
N THR A 164 19.68 3.72 -16.53
CA THR A 164 19.10 3.35 -17.84
C THR A 164 20.20 3.25 -18.87
N MET A 165 20.22 2.16 -19.62
CA MET A 165 21.05 1.94 -20.80
C MET A 165 20.13 1.78 -22.00
N ALA A 166 20.15 2.70 -22.94
CA ALA A 166 19.35 2.64 -24.16
C ALA A 166 20.29 2.58 -25.37
N GLY A 167 20.00 1.69 -26.32
CA GLY A 167 20.88 1.42 -27.44
C GLY A 167 20.19 1.53 -28.79
N PRO A 168 20.97 1.41 -29.87
CA PRO A 168 20.45 1.25 -31.21
C PRO A 168 19.47 0.07 -31.31
N GLN A 169 18.59 0.09 -32.32
CA GLN A 169 17.56 -0.96 -32.52
C GLN A 169 16.47 -1.00 -31.44
N GLY A 170 16.37 0.06 -30.62
CA GLY A 170 15.26 0.29 -29.70
C GLY A 170 15.30 -0.56 -28.43
N VAL A 171 16.45 -1.15 -28.09
CA VAL A 171 16.62 -1.89 -26.84
C VAL A 171 16.95 -0.93 -25.69
N SER A 172 16.38 -1.18 -24.52
CA SER A 172 16.75 -0.49 -23.29
C SER A 172 16.71 -1.43 -22.10
N ALA A 173 17.61 -1.22 -21.15
CA ALA A 173 17.63 -1.88 -19.86
C ALA A 173 17.69 -0.82 -18.76
N THR A 174 16.92 -1.00 -17.70
CA THR A 174 16.91 -0.10 -16.54
C THR A 174 17.07 -0.91 -15.27
N ALA A 175 18.05 -0.53 -14.44
CA ALA A 175 18.22 -1.07 -13.10
C ALA A 175 17.71 -0.06 -12.07
N PHE A 176 17.02 -0.58 -11.05
CA PHE A 176 16.47 0.18 -9.94
C PHE A 176 17.10 -0.29 -8.64
N HIS A 177 17.50 0.63 -7.78
CA HIS A 177 18.04 0.30 -6.46
C HIS A 177 17.64 1.35 -5.41
N LYS A 178 17.01 0.87 -4.34
CA LYS A 178 16.72 1.63 -3.12
C LYS A 178 17.22 0.79 -1.94
N PRO A 179 18.27 1.24 -1.23
CA PRO A 179 18.93 0.43 -0.20
C PRO A 179 17.94 -0.17 0.79
N GLN A 180 18.05 -1.48 1.03
CA GLN A 180 17.24 -2.27 1.97
C GLN A 180 15.73 -2.33 1.71
N ALA A 181 15.25 -1.67 0.64
CA ALA A 181 13.82 -1.58 0.36
C ALA A 181 13.45 -2.23 -0.97
N LEU A 182 14.19 -1.93 -2.04
CA LEU A 182 13.80 -2.33 -3.39
C LEU A 182 15.00 -2.50 -4.32
N GLU A 183 14.94 -3.52 -5.15
CA GLU A 183 15.80 -3.66 -6.32
C GLU A 183 15.00 -4.19 -7.51
N GLY A 184 15.43 -3.88 -8.73
CA GLY A 184 14.72 -4.33 -9.91
C GLY A 184 15.47 -4.11 -11.19
N LEU A 185 14.99 -4.78 -12.24
CA LEU A 185 15.52 -4.71 -13.59
C LEU A 185 14.35 -4.72 -14.56
N SER A 186 14.36 -3.83 -15.55
CA SER A 186 13.38 -3.86 -16.65
C SER A 186 14.09 -3.78 -17.98
N PHE A 187 13.62 -4.55 -18.95
CA PHE A 187 14.04 -4.50 -20.34
C PHE A 187 12.88 -4.01 -21.18
N ALA A 188 13.16 -3.19 -22.18
CA ALA A 188 12.20 -2.82 -23.19
C ALA A 188 12.82 -2.89 -24.58
N TRP A 189 11.99 -3.18 -25.57
CA TRP A 189 12.37 -3.28 -26.97
C TRP A 189 11.33 -2.59 -27.85
N SER A 190 11.80 -1.63 -28.64
CA SER A 190 11.04 -0.90 -29.65
C SER A 190 11.51 -1.36 -31.05
N PRO A 191 10.82 -2.32 -31.69
CA PRO A 191 11.21 -2.83 -33.00
C PRO A 191 11.32 -1.69 -34.03
N ALA A 192 12.48 -1.60 -34.71
CA ALA A 192 12.70 -0.59 -35.75
C ALA A 192 11.63 -0.54 -36.87
N PRO A 193 11.02 -1.66 -37.32
CA PRO A 193 9.91 -1.62 -38.29
C PRO A 193 8.62 -0.98 -37.76
N LEU A 194 8.46 -0.92 -36.43
CA LEU A 194 7.29 -0.41 -35.72
C LEU A 194 7.77 0.52 -34.59
N PRO A 195 8.40 1.66 -34.90
CA PRO A 195 9.11 2.48 -33.91
C PRO A 195 8.17 3.14 -32.88
N GLY A 196 6.87 3.09 -33.13
CA GLY A 196 5.83 3.50 -32.19
C GLY A 196 5.32 2.38 -31.30
N ILE A 197 5.88 1.17 -31.32
CA ILE A 197 5.47 0.09 -30.41
C ILE A 197 6.68 -0.28 -29.56
N ALA A 198 6.47 -0.46 -28.26
CA ALA A 198 7.46 -1.05 -27.38
C ALA A 198 6.86 -2.18 -26.54
N PHE A 199 7.66 -3.22 -26.34
CA PHE A 199 7.35 -4.29 -25.40
C PHE A 199 8.35 -4.22 -24.27
N GLY A 200 7.90 -4.40 -23.04
CA GLY A 200 8.77 -4.44 -21.89
C GLY A 200 8.47 -5.63 -20.99
N ALA A 201 9.48 -6.03 -20.24
CA ALA A 201 9.35 -6.99 -19.16
C ALA A 201 10.26 -6.54 -18.02
N GLY A 202 9.84 -6.75 -16.79
CA GLY A 202 10.65 -6.41 -15.64
C GLY A 202 10.43 -7.31 -14.44
N TYR A 203 11.40 -7.23 -13.55
CA TYR A 203 11.44 -7.88 -12.26
C TYR A 203 11.63 -6.82 -11.18
N LEU A 204 10.88 -6.95 -10.09
CA LEU A 204 10.98 -6.10 -8.91
C LEU A 204 11.03 -6.97 -7.66
N ASN A 205 11.93 -6.65 -6.73
CA ASN A 205 12.04 -7.29 -5.43
C ASN A 205 11.90 -6.21 -4.35
N GLU A 206 10.76 -6.18 -3.68
CA GLU A 206 10.48 -5.37 -2.50
C GLU A 206 10.84 -6.18 -1.24
N GLN A 207 11.84 -5.73 -0.49
CA GLN A 207 12.41 -6.48 0.64
C GLN A 207 11.69 -6.23 1.97
N ASP A 208 11.11 -5.04 2.14
CA ASP A 208 10.42 -4.57 3.35
C ASP A 208 9.02 -4.03 3.07
N SER A 209 8.50 -4.29 1.87
CA SER A 209 7.18 -3.86 1.41
C SER A 209 6.55 -4.85 0.44
N LEU A 210 5.24 -4.73 0.25
CA LEU A 210 4.49 -5.51 -0.75
C LEU A 210 3.56 -4.57 -1.52
N LEU A 211 3.87 -4.27 -2.78
CA LEU A 211 3.16 -3.29 -3.60
C LEU A 211 2.99 -1.94 -2.89
N GLY A 212 4.07 -1.49 -2.23
CA GLY A 212 4.07 -0.28 -1.40
C GLY A 212 3.33 -0.40 -0.07
N SER A 213 2.89 -1.60 0.33
CA SER A 213 2.33 -1.86 1.66
C SER A 213 3.42 -2.08 2.69
N SER A 214 3.16 -1.73 3.94
CA SER A 214 4.04 -2.02 5.07
C SER A 214 3.24 -2.53 6.26
N ALA A 215 3.85 -3.37 7.09
CA ALA A 215 3.23 -3.93 8.28
C ALA A 215 4.23 -4.03 9.44
N SER A 216 3.69 -4.15 10.66
CA SER A 216 4.49 -4.42 11.85
C SER A 216 3.68 -5.13 12.93
N GLY A 217 4.37 -5.56 13.98
CA GLY A 217 3.79 -6.29 15.11
C GLY A 217 3.14 -7.60 14.67
N ALA A 218 1.87 -7.80 15.01
CA ALA A 218 1.15 -9.06 14.75
C ALA A 218 0.99 -9.38 13.25
N LEU A 219 1.13 -8.37 12.40
CA LEU A 219 0.99 -8.51 10.94
C LEU A 219 2.33 -8.81 10.25
N GLY A 220 3.44 -8.83 11.01
CA GLY A 220 4.77 -9.20 10.52
C GLY A 220 5.40 -8.16 9.59
N GLN A 221 6.39 -8.61 8.82
CA GLN A 221 7.11 -7.84 7.80
C GLN A 221 6.75 -8.40 6.43
N LEU A 222 6.27 -7.54 5.53
CA LEU A 222 5.86 -7.92 4.18
C LEU A 222 7.05 -7.82 3.22
N SER A 223 7.08 -8.70 2.24
CA SER A 223 7.98 -8.63 1.09
C SER A 223 7.30 -9.16 -0.16
N GLY A 224 7.84 -8.86 -1.34
CA GLY A 224 7.23 -9.28 -2.59
C GLY A 224 8.19 -9.30 -3.76
N GLN A 225 8.07 -10.34 -4.60
CA GLN A 225 8.75 -10.41 -5.88
C GLN A 225 7.72 -10.29 -7.00
N THR A 226 7.99 -9.44 -7.98
CA THR A 226 7.09 -9.18 -9.10
C THR A 226 7.78 -9.49 -10.41
N LEU A 227 7.07 -10.17 -11.31
CA LEU A 227 7.34 -10.14 -12.74
C LEU A 227 6.22 -9.38 -13.44
N PHE A 228 6.56 -8.45 -14.32
CA PHE A 228 5.58 -7.66 -15.07
C PHE A 228 5.95 -7.55 -16.54
N PHE A 229 4.93 -7.36 -17.37
CA PHE A 229 5.03 -7.16 -18.81
C PHE A 229 4.31 -5.89 -19.21
N THR A 230 4.96 -5.05 -20.01
CA THR A 230 4.40 -3.81 -20.53
C THR A 230 4.26 -3.85 -22.04
N THR A 231 3.26 -3.14 -22.54
CA THR A 231 3.14 -2.80 -23.96
C THR A 231 2.86 -1.33 -24.07
N GLU A 232 3.58 -0.66 -24.97
CA GLU A 232 3.47 0.76 -25.25
C GLU A 232 3.20 0.93 -26.75
N LEU A 233 2.33 1.88 -27.08
CA LEU A 233 2.02 2.31 -28.44
C LEU A 233 2.03 3.84 -28.49
N ASP A 234 2.70 4.39 -29.48
CA ASP A 234 2.86 5.80 -29.76
C ASP A 234 2.65 6.02 -31.26
N THR A 235 1.66 6.80 -31.65
CA THR A 235 1.33 6.98 -33.06
C THR A 235 0.75 8.35 -33.38
N ALA A 236 1.08 8.87 -34.57
CA ALA A 236 0.48 10.07 -35.09
C ALA A 236 -0.82 9.73 -35.85
N LEU A 237 -1.89 10.47 -35.55
CA LEU A 237 -3.17 10.40 -36.24
C LEU A 237 -3.39 11.62 -37.15
N PRO A 238 -4.34 11.54 -38.10
CA PRO A 238 -4.75 12.68 -38.91
C PRO A 238 -5.14 13.90 -38.07
N ALA A 239 -5.08 15.09 -38.69
CA ALA A 239 -5.38 16.38 -38.06
C ALA A 239 -4.42 16.80 -36.92
N GLY A 240 -3.25 16.16 -36.80
CA GLY A 240 -2.16 16.56 -35.90
C GLY A 240 -2.23 15.98 -34.50
N TRP A 241 -3.05 14.95 -34.28
CA TRP A 241 -3.12 14.23 -33.01
C TRP A 241 -1.94 13.27 -32.87
N GLN A 242 -1.42 13.15 -31.66
CA GLN A 242 -0.49 12.10 -31.24
C GLN A 242 -1.17 11.30 -30.15
N LEU A 243 -1.24 9.98 -30.31
CA LEU A 243 -1.78 9.06 -29.32
C LEU A 243 -0.66 8.27 -28.68
N ALA A 244 -0.77 8.09 -27.37
CA ALA A 244 0.06 7.19 -26.58
C ALA A 244 -0.86 6.22 -25.81
N ALA A 245 -0.51 4.95 -25.76
CA ALA A 245 -1.18 3.94 -24.98
C ALA A 245 -0.14 3.07 -24.27
N GLN A 246 -0.36 2.78 -23.01
CA GLN A 246 0.49 1.92 -22.19
C GLN A 246 -0.41 0.97 -21.42
N GLY A 247 -0.07 -0.31 -21.42
CA GLY A 247 -0.70 -1.34 -20.61
C GLY A 247 0.35 -2.17 -19.89
N GLU A 248 0.02 -2.63 -18.69
CA GLU A 248 0.86 -3.52 -17.91
C GLU A 248 0.03 -4.62 -17.26
N LEU A 249 0.60 -5.82 -17.24
CA LEU A 249 0.14 -6.96 -16.43
C LEU A 249 1.29 -7.45 -15.56
N GLY A 250 0.99 -7.85 -14.32
CA GLY A 250 1.99 -8.40 -13.41
C GLY A 250 1.52 -9.61 -12.62
N MET A 251 2.50 -10.37 -12.16
CA MET A 251 2.35 -11.47 -11.21
C MET A 251 3.27 -11.21 -10.02
N VAL A 252 2.70 -11.28 -8.82
CA VAL A 252 3.41 -11.01 -7.57
C VAL A 252 3.42 -12.27 -6.72
N GLY A 253 4.61 -12.63 -6.24
CA GLY A 253 4.85 -13.61 -5.19
C GLY A 253 4.99 -12.89 -3.85
N PRO A 254 3.89 -12.67 -3.10
CA PRO A 254 3.93 -12.07 -1.77
C PRO A 254 4.58 -12.99 -0.75
N SER A 255 5.14 -12.42 0.30
CA SER A 255 5.69 -13.16 1.44
C SER A 255 5.54 -12.35 2.73
N VAL A 256 5.53 -13.05 3.86
CA VAL A 256 5.50 -12.43 5.19
C VAL A 256 6.43 -13.16 6.15
N ALA A 257 7.20 -12.39 6.91
CA ALA A 257 8.04 -12.90 7.99
C ALA A 257 7.52 -12.43 9.34
N SER A 258 7.71 -13.25 10.39
CA SER A 258 7.42 -12.88 11.78
C SER A 258 5.98 -12.43 12.07
N SER A 259 5.02 -12.89 11.25
CA SER A 259 3.60 -12.59 11.42
C SER A 259 2.92 -13.60 12.34
N GLN A 260 2.01 -13.08 13.18
CA GLN A 260 1.13 -13.87 14.03
C GLN A 260 -0.26 -14.05 13.43
N PHE A 261 -0.69 -13.12 12.57
CA PHE A 261 -2.04 -13.14 11.99
C PHE A 261 -2.07 -13.66 10.57
N ILE A 262 -1.13 -13.26 9.74
CA ILE A 262 -1.03 -13.71 8.34
C ILE A 262 -0.24 -15.01 8.31
N ASN A 263 -0.87 -16.06 7.78
CA ASN A 263 -0.26 -17.37 7.58
C ASN A 263 0.46 -17.43 6.25
N ASP A 264 -0.25 -17.06 5.19
CA ASP A 264 0.22 -17.15 3.81
C ASP A 264 -0.58 -16.19 2.92
N PHE A 265 -0.14 -16.09 1.67
CA PHE A 265 -0.80 -15.35 0.61
C PHE A 265 -0.87 -16.20 -0.65
N SER A 266 -1.97 -16.09 -1.40
CA SER A 266 -1.96 -16.56 -2.78
C SER A 266 -1.10 -15.65 -3.66
N SER A 267 -0.62 -16.15 -4.81
CA SER A 267 -0.06 -15.28 -5.84
C SER A 267 -1.06 -14.19 -6.25
N LEU A 268 -0.56 -12.98 -6.52
CA LEU A 268 -1.38 -11.86 -6.94
C LEU A 268 -1.24 -11.63 -8.44
N SER A 269 -2.33 -11.25 -9.10
CA SER A 269 -2.26 -10.64 -10.43
C SER A 269 -2.58 -9.17 -10.34
N THR A 270 -1.95 -8.38 -11.20
CA THR A 270 -2.07 -6.92 -11.20
C THR A 270 -2.17 -6.38 -12.61
N SER A 271 -2.78 -5.20 -12.75
CA SER A 271 -2.79 -4.46 -14.02
C SER A 271 -2.75 -2.95 -13.84
N ALA A 272 -2.26 -2.27 -14.87
CA ALA A 272 -2.32 -0.82 -15.01
C ALA A 272 -2.49 -0.45 -16.48
N PHE A 273 -3.06 0.72 -16.77
CA PHE A 273 -3.06 1.26 -18.12
C PHE A 273 -3.11 2.79 -18.14
N ARG A 274 -2.66 3.38 -19.24
CA ARG A 274 -2.73 4.81 -19.54
C ARG A 274 -3.00 4.98 -21.03
N LEU A 275 -3.94 5.84 -21.36
CA LEU A 275 -4.23 6.30 -22.71
C LEU A 275 -4.06 7.81 -22.69
N ALA A 276 -3.30 8.37 -23.63
CA ALA A 276 -3.10 9.79 -23.75
C ALA A 276 -3.21 10.25 -25.20
N ALA A 277 -3.67 11.48 -25.37
CA ALA A 277 -3.77 12.14 -26.67
C ALA A 277 -3.23 13.56 -26.53
N SER A 278 -2.37 13.98 -27.46
CA SER A 278 -1.88 15.35 -27.51
C SER A 278 -2.04 15.95 -28.91
N ARG A 279 -2.26 17.26 -28.98
CA ARG A 279 -2.38 17.99 -30.24
C ARG A 279 -1.71 19.35 -30.12
N PRO A 280 -0.55 19.56 -30.77
CA PRO A 280 0.01 20.88 -30.95
C PRO A 280 -0.77 21.66 -32.03
N PHE A 281 -0.86 22.97 -31.85
CA PHE A 281 -1.52 23.91 -32.76
C PHE A 281 -0.50 24.90 -33.33
N ALA A 282 -0.83 25.47 -34.49
CA ALA A 282 0.05 26.42 -35.19
C ALA A 282 0.32 27.72 -34.40
N ASN A 283 -0.55 28.07 -33.45
CA ASN A 283 -0.36 29.21 -32.55
C ASN A 283 0.58 28.90 -31.36
N GLY A 284 1.29 27.76 -31.38
CA GLY A 284 2.17 27.31 -30.31
C GLY A 284 1.46 26.65 -29.13
N SER A 285 0.12 26.61 -29.10
CA SER A 285 -0.62 25.95 -28.03
C SER A 285 -0.58 24.43 -28.17
N THR A 286 -0.66 23.70 -27.06
CA THR A 286 -0.78 22.24 -27.03
C THR A 286 -1.93 21.82 -26.13
N LEU A 287 -2.83 20.98 -26.64
CA LEU A 287 -3.90 20.36 -25.87
C LEU A 287 -3.54 18.90 -25.56
N ARG A 288 -3.76 18.45 -24.33
CA ARG A 288 -3.51 17.08 -23.89
C ARG A 288 -4.69 16.51 -23.12
N PHE A 289 -4.99 15.25 -23.35
CA PHE A 289 -5.94 14.44 -22.59
C PHE A 289 -5.27 13.16 -22.14
N SER A 290 -5.63 12.66 -20.95
CA SER A 290 -5.18 11.36 -20.45
C SER A 290 -6.31 10.66 -19.70
N LEU A 291 -6.38 9.35 -19.85
CA LEU A 291 -7.18 8.44 -19.05
C LEU A 291 -6.25 7.34 -18.53
N SER A 292 -6.17 7.15 -17.22
CA SER A 292 -5.34 6.10 -16.65
C SER A 292 -6.00 5.36 -15.49
N SER A 293 -5.70 4.07 -15.39
CA SER A 293 -5.89 3.27 -14.19
C SER A 293 -4.52 2.99 -13.60
N PRO A 294 -4.20 3.53 -12.41
CA PRO A 294 -3.01 3.14 -11.66
C PRO A 294 -2.97 1.63 -11.40
N LEU A 295 -1.81 1.16 -10.90
CA LEU A 295 -1.58 -0.23 -10.53
C LEU A 295 -2.66 -0.71 -9.56
N ARG A 296 -3.31 -1.82 -9.90
CA ARG A 296 -4.38 -2.44 -9.12
C ARG A 296 -4.15 -3.95 -8.99
N VAL A 297 -4.46 -4.52 -7.84
CA VAL A 297 -4.57 -5.98 -7.66
C VAL A 297 -5.88 -6.47 -8.28
N ASP A 298 -5.81 -7.44 -9.19
CA ASP A 298 -6.97 -8.01 -9.88
C ASP A 298 -7.38 -9.37 -9.30
N SER A 299 -6.45 -10.11 -8.67
CA SER A 299 -6.75 -11.35 -7.94
C SER A 299 -5.79 -11.56 -6.77
N GLY A 300 -6.27 -12.23 -5.73
CA GLY A 300 -5.44 -12.70 -4.62
C GLY A 300 -6.18 -12.71 -3.29
N ALA A 301 -5.63 -13.45 -2.33
CA ALA A 301 -6.14 -13.54 -0.97
C ALA A 301 -5.00 -13.67 0.05
N ALA A 302 -5.31 -13.31 1.30
CA ALA A 302 -4.46 -13.55 2.46
C ALA A 302 -5.16 -14.56 3.37
N ASP A 303 -4.44 -15.59 3.78
CA ASP A 303 -4.94 -16.56 4.74
C ASP A 303 -4.52 -16.11 6.14
N LEU A 304 -5.49 -15.87 7.01
CA LEU A 304 -5.29 -15.29 8.33
C LEU A 304 -5.74 -16.23 9.43
N SER A 305 -5.04 -16.19 10.57
CA SER A 305 -5.46 -16.75 11.85
C SER A 305 -5.51 -15.65 12.88
N LEU A 306 -6.72 -15.23 13.27
CA LEU A 306 -6.90 -14.16 14.26
C LEU A 306 -7.20 -14.75 15.63
N PRO A 307 -6.50 -14.36 16.71
CA PRO A 307 -6.89 -14.73 18.06
C PRO A 307 -8.24 -14.12 18.37
N THR A 308 -9.18 -14.92 18.89
CA THR A 308 -10.55 -14.48 19.25
C THR A 308 -10.84 -14.61 20.75
N GLY A 309 -9.93 -15.23 21.49
CA GLY A 309 -10.05 -15.39 22.93
C GLY A 309 -9.13 -16.50 23.42
N ARG A 310 -9.46 -17.05 24.58
CA ARG A 310 -8.78 -18.19 25.17
C ARG A 310 -9.73 -19.06 25.96
N THR A 311 -9.24 -20.26 26.24
CA THR A 311 -9.82 -21.21 27.18
C THR A 311 -9.38 -20.87 28.63
N GLN A 312 -10.09 -21.42 29.63
CA GLN A 312 -9.81 -21.15 31.05
C GLN A 312 -8.46 -21.70 31.53
N ASP A 313 -7.89 -22.68 30.81
CA ASP A 313 -6.54 -23.19 31.02
C ASP A 313 -5.45 -22.28 30.40
N GLY A 314 -5.85 -21.25 29.66
CA GLY A 314 -4.97 -20.25 29.06
C GLY A 314 -4.64 -20.49 27.59
N SER A 315 -5.15 -21.55 26.95
CA SER A 315 -4.86 -21.81 25.53
C SER A 315 -5.59 -20.81 24.63
N VAL A 316 -4.85 -20.13 23.76
CA VAL A 316 -5.38 -19.13 22.82
C VAL A 316 -6.25 -19.83 21.77
N THR A 317 -7.44 -19.30 21.54
CA THR A 317 -8.36 -19.77 20.51
C THR A 317 -8.37 -18.77 19.36
N GLY A 318 -8.32 -19.28 18.13
CA GLY A 318 -8.29 -18.49 16.91
C GLY A 318 -9.47 -18.73 15.98
N ARG A 319 -9.57 -17.88 14.96
CA ARG A 319 -10.39 -18.13 13.78
C ARG A 319 -9.51 -18.01 12.55
N ASP A 320 -9.52 -19.06 11.74
CA ASP A 320 -8.91 -19.05 10.41
C ASP A 320 -9.93 -18.56 9.38
N PHE A 321 -9.49 -17.69 8.48
CA PHE A 321 -10.29 -17.28 7.33
C PHE A 321 -9.40 -16.75 6.20
N SER A 322 -9.91 -16.83 4.97
CA SER A 322 -9.26 -16.27 3.78
C SER A 322 -9.91 -14.93 3.46
N ALA A 323 -9.10 -13.86 3.39
CA ALA A 323 -9.54 -12.51 3.09
C ALA A 323 -9.15 -12.12 1.66
N SER A 324 -10.08 -11.54 0.90
CA SER A 324 -9.76 -11.07 -0.44
C SER A 324 -8.85 -9.84 -0.37
N LEU A 325 -7.82 -9.84 -1.23
CA LEU A 325 -6.93 -8.70 -1.44
C LEU A 325 -7.36 -7.82 -2.62
N VAL A 326 -8.47 -8.16 -3.28
CA VAL A 326 -8.96 -7.42 -4.45
C VAL A 326 -9.76 -6.21 -3.98
N PRO A 327 -9.39 -4.98 -4.38
CA PRO A 327 -10.13 -3.78 -4.04
C PRO A 327 -11.54 -3.76 -4.65
N THR A 328 -12.48 -3.11 -3.98
CA THR A 328 -13.88 -3.08 -4.41
C THR A 328 -14.11 -2.30 -5.70
N GLY A 329 -13.28 -1.29 -5.97
CA GLY A 329 -13.36 -0.41 -7.13
C GLY A 329 -12.14 -0.50 -8.06
N ARG A 330 -12.14 0.38 -9.05
CA ARG A 330 -11.00 0.63 -9.93
C ARG A 330 -10.87 2.13 -10.14
N GLN A 331 -9.77 2.70 -9.67
CA GLN A 331 -9.49 4.11 -9.88
C GLN A 331 -9.32 4.41 -11.37
N LEU A 332 -9.97 5.48 -11.83
CA LEU A 332 -9.78 6.05 -13.16
C LEU A 332 -9.46 7.53 -13.02
N ASP A 333 -8.31 7.94 -13.54
CA ASP A 333 -7.85 9.32 -13.56
C ASP A 333 -8.05 9.91 -14.95
N LEU A 334 -8.89 10.94 -15.04
CA LEU A 334 -9.14 11.70 -16.27
C LEU A 334 -8.47 13.06 -16.16
N THR A 335 -7.50 13.32 -17.03
CA THR A 335 -6.74 14.57 -17.04
C THR A 335 -6.95 15.32 -18.35
N ALA A 336 -7.19 16.63 -18.25
CA ALA A 336 -7.16 17.57 -19.38
C ALA A 336 -6.15 18.67 -19.08
N MET A 337 -5.31 19.01 -20.05
CA MET A 337 -4.29 20.04 -19.92
C MET A 337 -4.18 20.86 -21.20
N VAL A 338 -4.00 22.17 -21.05
CA VAL A 338 -3.68 23.08 -22.14
C VAL A 338 -2.44 23.89 -21.79
N GLU A 339 -1.53 24.00 -22.74
CA GLU A 339 -0.35 24.87 -22.68
C GLU A 339 -0.46 25.87 -23.83
N PHE A 340 -0.22 27.16 -23.57
CA PHE A 340 -0.29 28.19 -24.60
C PHE A 340 0.69 29.34 -24.33
N PRO A 341 1.26 29.95 -25.38
CA PRO A 341 2.18 31.06 -25.22
C PRO A 341 1.42 32.32 -24.77
N ALA A 342 1.88 32.95 -23.69
CA ALA A 342 1.34 34.18 -23.16
C ALA A 342 2.36 34.89 -22.26
N LEU A 343 2.29 36.22 -22.18
CA LEU A 343 3.10 37.03 -21.26
C LEU A 343 4.64 36.87 -21.40
N GLY A 344 5.14 36.48 -22.59
CA GLY A 344 6.56 36.24 -22.81
C GLY A 344 7.06 34.87 -22.33
N GLY A 345 6.16 33.92 -22.08
CA GLY A 345 6.45 32.53 -21.75
C GLY A 345 5.29 31.61 -22.13
N ASP A 346 5.23 30.45 -21.48
CA ASP A 346 4.15 29.46 -21.64
C ASP A 346 3.33 29.37 -20.35
N ILE A 347 2.01 29.49 -20.48
CA ILE A 347 1.07 29.21 -19.40
C ILE A 347 0.53 27.79 -19.59
N SER A 348 0.52 27.00 -18.52
CA SER A 348 -0.08 25.68 -18.49
C SER A 348 -1.24 25.63 -17.48
N LEU A 349 -2.37 25.07 -17.90
CA LEU A 349 -3.55 24.85 -17.07
C LEU A 349 -3.93 23.37 -17.16
N GLY A 350 -4.19 22.73 -16.03
CA GLY A 350 -4.52 21.32 -15.96
C GLY A 350 -5.61 21.02 -14.93
N ALA A 351 -6.43 20.03 -15.22
CA ALA A 351 -7.39 19.48 -14.27
C ALA A 351 -7.38 17.95 -14.35
N THR A 352 -7.40 17.29 -13.20
CA THR A 352 -7.54 15.84 -13.07
C THR A 352 -8.75 15.53 -12.21
N ARG A 353 -9.61 14.62 -12.70
CA ARG A 353 -10.70 14.01 -11.96
C ARG A 353 -10.38 12.53 -11.71
N SER A 354 -10.32 12.14 -10.45
CA SER A 354 -10.12 10.75 -10.03
C SER A 354 -11.45 10.14 -9.60
N GLU A 355 -11.95 9.19 -10.37
CA GLU A 355 -13.08 8.33 -9.99
C GLU A 355 -12.60 7.18 -9.12
N GLN A 356 -13.37 6.80 -8.10
CA GLN A 356 -13.05 5.70 -7.17
C GLN A 356 -11.59 5.75 -6.67
N PRO A 357 -11.13 6.89 -6.11
CA PRO A 357 -9.74 7.07 -5.69
C PRO A 357 -9.33 5.96 -4.72
N ARG A 358 -8.07 5.52 -4.84
CA ARG A 358 -7.51 4.38 -4.08
C ARG A 358 -8.28 3.07 -4.30
N HIS A 359 -8.89 2.92 -5.47
CA HIS A 359 -9.68 1.74 -5.86
C HIS A 359 -10.86 1.43 -4.92
N GLN A 360 -11.43 2.46 -4.29
CA GLN A 360 -12.57 2.33 -3.37
C GLN A 360 -13.87 2.65 -4.12
N ARG A 361 -14.79 1.69 -4.24
CA ARG A 361 -16.00 1.83 -5.06
C ARG A 361 -16.89 3.01 -4.64
N ASP A 362 -17.01 3.21 -3.33
CA ASP A 362 -17.92 4.19 -2.72
C ASP A 362 -17.21 5.50 -2.36
N ALA A 363 -15.92 5.65 -2.70
CA ALA A 363 -15.21 6.90 -2.47
C ALA A 363 -15.68 7.99 -3.44
N LEU A 364 -15.86 9.20 -2.92
CA LEU A 364 -16.21 10.37 -3.72
C LEU A 364 -15.09 10.70 -4.70
N ALA A 365 -15.47 11.20 -5.88
CA ALA A 365 -14.51 11.64 -6.87
C ALA A 365 -13.65 12.80 -6.35
N GLU A 366 -12.35 12.73 -6.60
CA GLU A 366 -11.38 13.76 -6.22
C GLU A 366 -11.03 14.63 -7.43
N TRP A 367 -10.80 15.93 -7.19
CA TRP A 367 -10.37 16.87 -8.23
C TRP A 367 -9.05 17.53 -7.85
N ALA A 368 -8.14 17.62 -8.81
CA ALA A 368 -6.91 18.39 -8.71
C ALA A 368 -6.83 19.40 -9.85
N PHE A 369 -6.45 20.63 -9.54
CA PHE A 369 -6.26 21.71 -10.50
C PHE A 369 -4.81 22.20 -10.43
N PHE A 370 -4.20 22.37 -11.60
CA PHE A 370 -2.82 22.81 -11.73
C PHE A 370 -2.73 24.03 -12.63
N THR A 371 -1.86 24.96 -12.26
CA THR A 371 -1.47 26.10 -13.08
C THR A 371 0.03 26.22 -13.04
N GLY A 372 0.65 26.51 -14.18
CA GLY A 372 2.08 26.71 -14.31
C GLY A 372 2.39 27.88 -15.24
N TYR A 373 3.56 28.48 -15.05
CA TYR A 373 4.12 29.47 -15.95
C TYR A 373 5.61 29.17 -16.14
N ARG A 374 6.03 28.99 -17.39
CA ARG A 374 7.43 28.84 -17.78
C ARG A 374 7.87 30.08 -18.53
N ALA A 375 8.75 30.87 -17.93
CA ALA A 375 9.30 32.05 -18.57
C ALA A 375 10.24 31.68 -19.72
N GLY A 376 10.25 32.48 -20.78
CA GLY A 376 11.09 32.25 -21.96
C GLY A 376 12.46 32.95 -21.97
N TRP A 377 12.93 33.47 -20.82
CA TRP A 377 14.15 34.27 -20.74
C TRP A 377 15.40 33.50 -20.28
#